data_AF-A0A8S1ERY3-F1
#
_entry.id   AF-A0A8S1ERY3-F1
#
_cell.length_a   1.000
_cell.length_b   1.000
_cell.length_c   1.000
_cell.angle_alpha   90.00
_cell.angle_beta   90.00
_cell.angle_gamma   90.00
#
_symmetry.space_group_name_H-M   'P 1'
#
loop_
_entity.id
_entity.type
_entity.pdbx_description
1 polymer ?
#
loop_
_entity_poly.entity_id
_entity_poly.type
_entity_poly.pdbx_seq_one_letter_code
_entity_poly.pdbx_strand_id
1 'polypeptide(L)'
;MLVTLTYEYRCEDFEETERLLNIVVNLSTPRTDPQETEIRNRAVNSMTRDEVDAVNIEGVHIRATLLPIMTVGVQGDCRSYSYVVALSTNARPIPWKMLYTYAGVIPKLFHKINRVAYVFGEQVEYPVHGVTVTHLVQPIIEKLQRADKAATDILFGRVKGQHGQKLPDVGRKVQQMPVVMIPVDFDRDETMPNSFKHSFVLRPFITSDFMTGIAAVPGVHIPEQTIFEMEAAIRQCVNTSRVLLDMTSKPPGTTEWE
;
A
#
# COMPACT_ATOMS: atom_id res chain seq x y z
N MET A 1 -1.71 10.12 -10.76
CA MET A 1 -2.71 9.15 -11.26
C MET A 1 -3.98 9.17 -10.43
N LEU A 2 -5.10 8.77 -11.01
CA LEU A 2 -6.41 8.79 -10.35
C LEU A 2 -7.16 7.48 -10.60
N VAL A 3 -7.54 6.79 -9.54
CA VAL A 3 -8.50 5.69 -9.61
C VAL A 3 -9.90 6.27 -9.47
N THR A 4 -10.70 6.21 -10.53
CA THR A 4 -12.10 6.68 -10.54
C THR A 4 -13.06 5.51 -10.37
N LEU A 5 -13.98 5.58 -9.40
CA LEU A 5 -14.98 4.56 -9.17
C LEU A 5 -16.32 5.21 -8.80
N THR A 6 -17.40 4.62 -9.30
CA THR A 6 -18.79 4.95 -8.91
C THR A 6 -19.36 3.90 -7.97
N TYR A 7 -18.85 2.66 -8.04
CA TYR A 7 -19.28 1.53 -7.24
C TYR A 7 -18.06 0.79 -6.71
N GLU A 8 -18.21 0.16 -5.56
CA GLU A 8 -17.22 -0.73 -4.99
C GLU A 8 -16.98 -1.97 -5.86
N TYR A 9 -15.73 -2.41 -5.93
CA TYR A 9 -15.39 -3.68 -6.55
C TYR A 9 -15.33 -4.77 -5.47
N ARG A 10 -16.29 -5.69 -5.48
CA ARG A 10 -16.40 -6.81 -4.54
C ARG A 10 -16.87 -8.06 -5.28
N CYS A 11 -16.17 -9.17 -5.06
CA CYS A 11 -16.54 -10.51 -5.54
C CYS A 11 -17.04 -11.35 -4.37
N GLU A 12 -17.65 -12.49 -4.66
CA GLU A 12 -18.19 -13.42 -3.65
C GLU A 12 -17.13 -13.89 -2.62
N ASP A 13 -15.85 -13.88 -2.98
CA ASP A 13 -14.74 -14.31 -2.13
C ASP A 13 -14.04 -13.16 -1.39
N PHE A 14 -14.60 -11.94 -1.40
CA PHE A 14 -13.97 -10.75 -0.82
C PHE A 14 -13.69 -10.89 0.68
N GLU A 15 -14.73 -11.20 1.47
CA GLU A 15 -14.62 -11.33 2.93
C GLU A 15 -13.73 -12.51 3.33
N GLU A 16 -13.84 -13.63 2.63
CA GLU A 16 -13.00 -14.81 2.88
C GLU A 16 -11.53 -14.53 2.54
N THR A 17 -11.26 -13.81 1.45
CA THR A 17 -9.91 -13.38 1.08
C THR A 17 -9.31 -12.49 2.17
N GLU A 18 -10.05 -11.51 2.68
CA GLU A 18 -9.57 -10.67 3.80
C GLU A 18 -9.27 -11.49 5.06
N ARG A 19 -10.14 -12.45 5.40
CA ARG A 19 -9.93 -13.35 6.53
C ARG A 19 -8.62 -14.14 6.38
N LEU A 20 -8.42 -14.78 5.23
CA LEU A 20 -7.23 -15.56 4.92
C LEU A 20 -5.95 -14.71 4.92
N LEU A 21 -6.02 -13.48 4.39
CA LEU A 21 -4.91 -12.53 4.44
C LEU A 21 -4.46 -12.22 5.88
N ASN A 22 -5.41 -12.01 6.80
CA ASN A 22 -5.10 -11.72 8.20
C ASN A 22 -4.45 -12.90 8.93
N ILE A 23 -4.67 -14.13 8.47
CA ILE A 23 -3.94 -15.31 8.96
C ILE A 23 -2.52 -15.31 8.41
N VAL A 24 -2.34 -15.06 7.11
CA VAL A 24 -1.03 -15.07 6.44
C VAL A 24 -0.10 -14.00 7.00
N VAL A 25 -0.58 -12.80 7.32
CA VAL A 25 0.28 -11.71 7.80
C VAL A 25 0.61 -11.76 9.30
N ASN A 26 0.20 -12.83 10.01
CA ASN A 26 0.45 -13.04 11.43
C ASN A 26 0.89 -14.49 11.70
N LEU A 27 1.97 -14.94 11.04
CA LEU A 27 2.45 -16.34 11.10
C LEU A 27 2.91 -16.79 12.50
N SER A 28 3.30 -15.85 13.36
CA SER A 28 3.71 -16.10 14.76
C SER A 28 2.53 -16.48 15.65
N THR A 29 1.29 -16.15 15.25
CA THR A 29 0.09 -16.48 16.02
C THR A 29 -0.26 -17.97 15.84
N PRO A 30 -0.34 -18.76 16.93
CA PRO A 30 -0.74 -20.17 16.86
C PRO A 30 -2.16 -20.32 16.34
N ARG A 31 -2.40 -21.29 15.45
CA ARG A 31 -3.72 -21.59 14.87
C ARG A 31 -4.13 -23.04 15.18
N THR A 32 -5.40 -23.23 15.47
CA THR A 32 -5.99 -24.56 15.74
C THR A 32 -6.94 -25.02 14.62
N ASP A 33 -7.44 -24.08 13.82
CA ASP A 33 -8.31 -24.40 12.70
C ASP A 33 -7.51 -25.04 11.54
N PRO A 34 -7.99 -26.15 10.94
CA PRO A 34 -7.28 -26.83 9.86
C PRO A 34 -7.06 -25.97 8.61
N GLN A 35 -8.03 -25.15 8.21
CA GLN A 35 -7.90 -24.29 7.02
C GLN A 35 -6.91 -23.16 7.29
N GLU A 36 -6.96 -22.56 8.48
CA GLU A 36 -5.99 -21.53 8.89
C GLU A 36 -4.56 -22.10 8.93
N THR A 37 -4.41 -23.35 9.39
CA THR A 37 -3.12 -24.04 9.43
C THR A 37 -2.62 -24.35 8.02
N GLU A 38 -3.51 -24.78 7.11
CA GLU A 38 -3.16 -25.06 5.72
C GLU A 38 -2.65 -23.80 5.00
N ILE A 39 -3.40 -22.69 5.06
CA ILE A 39 -2.98 -21.45 4.39
C ILE A 39 -1.69 -20.88 5.00
N ARG A 40 -1.52 -21.00 6.32
CA ARG A 40 -0.28 -20.64 7.02
C ARG A 40 0.90 -21.47 6.49
N ASN A 41 0.74 -22.78 6.38
CA ASN A 41 1.78 -23.66 5.87
C ASN A 41 2.11 -23.38 4.40
N ARG A 42 1.09 -23.09 3.57
CA ARG A 42 1.31 -22.64 2.19
C ARG A 42 2.11 -21.34 2.14
N ALA A 43 1.82 -20.38 3.03
CA ALA A 43 2.57 -19.14 3.13
C ALA A 43 4.04 -19.39 3.47
N VAL A 44 4.31 -20.14 4.55
CA VAL A 44 5.67 -20.52 4.96
C VAL A 44 6.42 -21.26 3.83
N ASN A 45 5.76 -22.19 3.15
CA ASN A 45 6.37 -22.96 2.06
C ASN A 45 6.68 -22.13 0.80
N SER A 46 6.06 -20.95 0.65
CA SER A 46 6.33 -20.02 -0.45
C SER A 46 7.44 -19.01 -0.15
N MET A 47 8.00 -19.06 1.07
CA MET A 47 9.06 -18.21 1.57
C MET A 47 10.39 -18.98 1.70
N THR A 48 11.49 -18.26 1.56
CA THR A 48 12.83 -18.71 1.98
C THR A 48 12.96 -18.67 3.51
N ARG A 49 13.98 -19.31 4.07
CA ARG A 49 14.24 -19.28 5.53
C ARG A 49 14.43 -17.85 6.04
N ASP A 50 15.21 -17.05 5.33
CA ASP A 50 15.47 -15.65 5.68
C ASP A 50 14.19 -14.78 5.64
N GLU A 51 13.26 -15.09 4.73
CA GLU A 51 11.95 -14.44 4.65
C GLU A 51 11.05 -14.87 5.81
N VAL A 52 11.01 -16.16 6.16
CA VAL A 52 10.27 -16.67 7.33
C VAL A 52 10.78 -15.99 8.61
N ASP A 53 12.10 -15.92 8.79
CA ASP A 53 12.71 -15.25 9.94
C ASP A 53 12.39 -13.74 9.96
N ALA A 54 12.31 -13.10 8.79
CA ALA A 54 11.96 -11.68 8.69
C ALA A 54 10.51 -11.38 9.06
N VAL A 55 9.60 -12.33 8.89
CA VAL A 55 8.17 -12.15 9.21
C VAL A 55 7.75 -12.72 10.55
N ASN A 56 8.61 -13.52 11.18
CA ASN A 56 8.35 -14.12 12.48
C ASN A 56 8.88 -13.25 13.64
N ILE A 57 8.38 -12.00 13.73
CA ILE A 57 8.73 -11.09 14.84
C ILE A 57 7.64 -11.18 15.91
N GLU A 58 8.02 -11.55 17.13
CA GLU A 58 7.10 -11.60 18.27
C GLU A 58 6.58 -10.20 18.64
N GLY A 59 5.32 -10.13 19.06
CA GLY A 59 4.68 -8.89 19.50
C GLY A 59 4.31 -7.90 18.39
N VAL A 60 4.65 -8.17 17.14
CA VAL A 60 4.22 -7.37 15.98
C VAL A 60 2.93 -7.96 15.41
N HIS A 61 1.86 -7.16 15.41
CA HIS A 61 0.60 -7.51 14.78
C HIS A 61 0.37 -6.68 13.52
N ILE A 62 0.03 -7.33 12.40
CA ILE A 62 -0.34 -6.66 11.15
C ILE A 62 -1.81 -6.92 10.87
N ARG A 63 -2.53 -5.85 10.49
CA ARG A 63 -3.87 -5.94 9.92
C ARG A 63 -3.75 -5.88 8.42
N ALA A 64 -4.37 -6.84 7.73
CA ALA A 64 -4.59 -6.77 6.29
C ALA A 64 -6.05 -6.36 6.02
N THR A 65 -6.23 -5.34 5.19
CA THR A 65 -7.54 -4.85 4.76
C THR A 65 -7.60 -4.93 3.24
N LEU A 66 -8.55 -5.70 2.71
CA LEU A 66 -8.75 -5.80 1.27
C LEU A 66 -9.51 -4.54 0.82
N LEU A 67 -8.99 -3.84 -0.19
CA LEU A 67 -9.62 -2.62 -0.68
C LEU A 67 -10.61 -2.96 -1.79
N PRO A 68 -11.83 -2.40 -1.76
CA PRO A 68 -12.84 -2.66 -2.78
C PRO A 68 -12.63 -1.81 -4.03
N ILE A 69 -11.40 -1.81 -4.54
CA ILE A 69 -10.94 -1.12 -5.75
C ILE A 69 -10.12 -2.07 -6.60
N MET A 70 -10.02 -1.79 -7.90
CA MET A 70 -9.13 -2.51 -8.81
C MET A 70 -7.89 -1.68 -9.11
N THR A 71 -6.82 -2.39 -9.46
CA THR A 71 -5.63 -1.79 -10.08
C THR A 71 -5.07 -2.72 -11.13
N VAL A 72 -4.50 -2.11 -12.17
CA VAL A 72 -3.74 -2.82 -13.19
C VAL A 72 -2.49 -3.49 -12.59
N GLY A 73 -2.26 -4.71 -13.06
CA GLY A 73 -1.08 -5.52 -12.81
C GLY A 73 -0.69 -6.30 -14.08
N VAL A 74 0.43 -7.00 -14.00
CA VAL A 74 0.93 -7.89 -15.04
C VAL A 74 1.30 -9.23 -14.40
N GLN A 75 0.62 -10.29 -14.82
CA GLN A 75 0.88 -11.66 -14.39
C GLN A 75 1.08 -12.51 -15.65
N GLY A 76 2.28 -13.05 -15.83
CA GLY A 76 2.69 -13.65 -17.11
C GLY A 76 2.72 -12.60 -18.23
N ASP A 77 2.13 -12.93 -19.37
CA ASP A 77 2.12 -12.06 -20.56
C ASP A 77 0.88 -11.15 -20.63
N CYS A 78 -0.06 -11.29 -19.69
CA CYS A 78 -1.34 -10.59 -19.72
C CYS A 78 -1.41 -9.48 -18.67
N ARG A 79 -2.08 -8.39 -19.04
CA ARG A 79 -2.55 -7.39 -18.07
C ARG A 79 -3.74 -7.95 -17.31
N SER A 80 -3.81 -7.69 -16.01
CA SER A 80 -4.93 -8.04 -15.14
C SER A 80 -5.39 -6.83 -14.35
N TYR A 81 -6.66 -6.79 -13.98
CA TYR A 81 -7.23 -5.81 -13.06
C TYR A 81 -7.72 -6.57 -11.84
N SER A 82 -7.19 -6.26 -10.66
CA SER A 82 -7.46 -7.03 -9.45
C SER A 82 -7.22 -6.23 -8.19
N TYR A 83 -7.43 -6.86 -7.03
CA TYR A 83 -7.48 -6.18 -5.75
C TYR A 83 -6.15 -5.58 -5.30
N VAL A 84 -6.29 -4.64 -4.37
CA VAL A 84 -5.21 -4.07 -3.55
C VAL A 84 -5.41 -4.51 -2.12
N VAL A 85 -4.34 -4.93 -1.45
CA VAL A 85 -4.32 -5.13 0.01
C VAL A 85 -3.58 -3.99 0.68
N ALA A 86 -4.23 -3.42 1.69
CA ALA A 86 -3.65 -2.45 2.60
C ALA A 86 -3.17 -3.16 3.88
N LEU A 87 -1.89 -3.01 4.21
CA LEU A 87 -1.29 -3.49 5.47
C LEU A 87 -1.12 -2.33 6.45
N SER A 88 -1.45 -2.55 7.72
CA SER A 88 -1.27 -1.55 8.77
C SER A 88 -0.84 -2.19 10.10
N THR A 89 -0.07 -1.43 10.90
CA THR A 89 0.43 -1.90 12.19
C THR A 89 0.74 -0.74 13.14
N ASN A 90 0.55 -0.98 14.44
CA ASN A 90 0.96 -0.08 15.52
C ASN A 90 2.43 -0.25 15.92
N ALA A 91 3.15 -1.24 15.38
CA ALA A 91 4.55 -1.48 15.70
C ALA A 91 5.43 -0.27 15.34
N ARG A 92 6.31 0.13 16.25
CA ARG A 92 7.30 1.21 16.06
C ARG A 92 8.66 0.76 16.61
N PRO A 93 9.76 0.91 15.84
CA PRO A 93 9.85 1.42 14.46
C PRO A 93 9.06 0.55 13.46
N ILE A 94 8.71 1.12 12.30
CA ILE A 94 7.91 0.39 11.30
C ILE A 94 8.74 -0.79 10.77
N PRO A 95 8.22 -2.04 10.81
CA PRO A 95 8.99 -3.22 10.43
C PRO A 95 9.03 -3.40 8.91
N TRP A 96 9.75 -2.51 8.21
CA TRP A 96 9.79 -2.49 6.73
C TRP A 96 10.18 -3.81 6.10
N LYS A 97 11.17 -4.51 6.67
CA LYS A 97 11.60 -5.83 6.16
C LYS A 97 10.44 -6.82 6.15
N MET A 98 9.71 -6.94 7.26
CA MET A 98 8.52 -7.80 7.36
C MET A 98 7.45 -7.40 6.35
N LEU A 99 7.11 -6.11 6.27
CA LEU A 99 6.04 -5.61 5.39
C LEU A 99 6.35 -5.88 3.91
N TYR A 100 7.59 -5.65 3.46
CA TYR A 100 8.00 -5.92 2.08
C TYR A 100 8.13 -7.42 1.79
N THR A 101 8.50 -8.25 2.76
CA THR A 101 8.43 -9.71 2.60
C THR A 101 6.98 -10.15 2.36
N TYR A 102 6.02 -9.67 3.16
CA TYR A 102 4.61 -9.96 2.90
C TYR A 102 4.13 -9.42 1.55
N ALA A 103 4.57 -8.22 1.14
CA ALA A 103 4.23 -7.66 -0.18
C ALA A 103 4.70 -8.54 -1.35
N GLY A 104 5.82 -9.25 -1.19
CA GLY A 104 6.33 -10.21 -2.17
C GLY A 104 5.62 -11.56 -2.15
N VAL A 105 5.04 -11.96 -1.02
CA VAL A 105 4.43 -13.28 -0.81
C VAL A 105 2.93 -13.28 -1.09
N ILE A 106 2.21 -12.26 -0.66
CA ILE A 106 0.75 -12.19 -0.79
C ILE A 106 0.29 -12.43 -2.23
N PRO A 107 0.83 -11.77 -3.27
CA PRO A 107 0.37 -12.01 -4.64
C PRO A 107 0.70 -13.40 -5.20
N LYS A 108 1.69 -14.10 -4.62
CA LYS A 108 2.02 -15.49 -5.00
C LYS A 108 0.97 -16.47 -4.46
N LEU A 109 0.39 -16.16 -3.31
CA LEU A 109 -0.63 -16.97 -2.64
C LEU A 109 -2.05 -16.65 -3.12
N PHE A 110 -2.30 -15.36 -3.41
CA PHE A 110 -3.60 -14.82 -3.77
C PHE A 110 -3.51 -14.14 -5.15
N HIS A 111 -3.73 -14.91 -6.21
CA HIS A 111 -3.58 -14.42 -7.59
C HIS A 111 -4.53 -13.27 -7.96
N LYS A 112 -5.62 -13.08 -7.21
CA LYS A 112 -6.55 -11.94 -7.32
C LYS A 112 -6.03 -10.65 -6.65
N ILE A 113 -4.75 -10.58 -6.28
CA ILE A 113 -4.17 -9.43 -5.61
C ILE A 113 -3.00 -8.93 -6.46
N ASN A 114 -3.19 -7.75 -7.04
CA ASN A 114 -2.17 -7.12 -7.88
C ASN A 114 -1.22 -6.26 -7.07
N ARG A 115 -1.65 -5.73 -5.91
CA ARG A 115 -0.83 -4.82 -5.10
C ARG A 115 -0.98 -5.01 -3.61
N VAL A 116 0.09 -4.68 -2.92
CA VAL A 116 0.18 -4.59 -1.47
C VAL A 116 0.78 -3.24 -1.10
N ALA A 117 0.07 -2.46 -0.29
CA ALA A 117 0.48 -1.14 0.15
C ALA A 117 0.44 -1.04 1.68
N TYR A 118 1.35 -0.28 2.27
CA TYR A 118 1.34 0.04 3.70
C TYR A 118 0.53 1.31 3.95
N VAL A 119 -0.32 1.34 4.96
CA VAL A 119 -1.09 2.52 5.37
C VAL A 119 -0.39 3.22 6.53
N PHE A 120 -0.07 4.50 6.36
CA PHE A 120 0.53 5.30 7.42
C PHE A 120 -0.48 5.64 8.54
N GLY A 121 0.05 5.82 9.76
CA GLY A 121 -0.69 6.13 10.96
C GLY A 121 -0.93 4.91 11.86
N GLU A 122 -1.98 4.98 12.66
CA GLU A 122 -2.44 3.85 13.48
C GLU A 122 -3.00 2.73 12.61
N GLN A 123 -2.99 1.52 13.16
CA GLN A 123 -3.59 0.34 12.56
C GLN A 123 -5.05 0.62 12.17
N VAL A 124 -5.43 0.17 10.97
CA VAL A 124 -6.80 0.31 10.46
C VAL A 124 -7.72 -0.57 11.30
N GLU A 125 -8.69 0.06 11.96
CA GLU A 125 -9.62 -0.60 12.88
C GLU A 125 -10.80 -1.24 12.13
N TYR A 126 -11.38 -0.50 11.19
CA TYR A 126 -12.61 -0.90 10.49
C TYR A 126 -12.31 -1.35 9.04
N PRO A 127 -13.03 -2.36 8.54
CA PRO A 127 -12.96 -2.73 7.12
C PRO A 127 -13.51 -1.62 6.21
N VAL A 128 -13.04 -1.59 4.95
CA VAL A 128 -13.50 -0.60 3.97
C VAL A 128 -14.74 -1.14 3.24
N HIS A 129 -15.92 -0.69 3.67
CA HIS A 129 -17.20 -1.15 3.13
C HIS A 129 -17.63 -0.52 1.80
N GLY A 130 -17.10 0.64 1.45
CA GLY A 130 -17.48 1.34 0.22
C GLY A 130 -16.44 2.36 -0.21
N VAL A 131 -16.65 2.92 -1.39
CA VAL A 131 -15.75 3.89 -2.02
C VAL A 131 -16.36 5.29 -2.01
N THR A 132 -15.51 6.30 -2.03
CA THR A 132 -15.92 7.67 -2.34
C THR A 132 -16.18 7.76 -3.83
N VAL A 133 -17.39 8.15 -4.24
CA VAL A 133 -17.69 8.33 -5.67
C VAL A 133 -16.76 9.40 -6.25
N THR A 134 -15.96 9.01 -7.24
CA THR A 134 -14.90 9.86 -7.79
C THR A 134 -14.96 9.88 -9.30
N HIS A 135 -15.15 11.07 -9.87
CA HIS A 135 -15.08 11.35 -11.29
C HIS A 135 -13.88 12.23 -11.64
N LEU A 136 -13.45 12.19 -12.89
CA LEU A 136 -12.40 13.07 -13.40
C LEU A 136 -12.94 14.48 -13.62
N VAL A 137 -13.02 15.26 -12.54
CA VAL A 137 -13.49 16.65 -12.53
C VAL A 137 -12.42 17.57 -11.95
N GLN A 138 -12.48 18.86 -12.30
CA GLN A 138 -11.46 19.84 -11.97
C GLN A 138 -11.07 19.86 -10.47
N PRO A 139 -12.00 19.88 -9.49
CA PRO A 139 -11.62 19.89 -8.07
C PRO A 139 -10.85 18.64 -7.62
N ILE A 140 -11.13 17.48 -8.23
CA ILE A 140 -10.48 16.20 -7.95
C ILE A 140 -9.07 16.19 -8.55
N ILE A 141 -8.92 16.71 -9.77
CA ILE A 141 -7.62 16.86 -10.45
C ILE A 141 -6.72 17.82 -9.67
N GLU A 142 -7.22 18.99 -9.28
CA GLU A 142 -6.46 19.98 -8.52
C GLU A 142 -6.03 19.45 -7.14
N LYS A 143 -6.88 18.64 -6.50
CA LYS A 143 -6.53 17.95 -5.26
C LYS A 143 -5.35 16.99 -5.48
N LEU A 144 -5.38 16.18 -6.53
CA LEU A 144 -4.29 15.27 -6.87
C LEU A 144 -3.00 16.02 -7.22
N GLN A 145 -3.09 17.08 -8.03
CA GLN A 145 -1.93 17.90 -8.42
C GLN A 145 -1.24 18.53 -7.21
N ARG A 146 -1.99 18.97 -6.20
CA ARG A 146 -1.41 19.49 -4.94
C ARG A 146 -0.66 18.41 -4.17
N ALA A 147 -1.24 17.22 -4.03
CA ALA A 147 -0.59 16.10 -3.35
C ALA A 147 0.69 15.65 -4.09
N ASP A 148 0.61 15.53 -5.42
CA ASP A 148 1.74 15.18 -6.28
C ASP A 148 2.88 16.20 -6.19
N LYS A 149 2.55 17.49 -6.25
CA LYS A 149 3.52 18.57 -6.08
C LYS A 149 4.19 18.52 -4.71
N ALA A 150 3.42 18.30 -3.64
CA ALA A 150 3.95 18.21 -2.28
C ALA A 150 4.97 17.06 -2.14
N ALA A 151 4.62 15.87 -2.62
CA ALA A 151 5.55 14.73 -2.61
C ALA A 151 6.78 14.97 -3.49
N THR A 152 6.59 15.55 -4.67
CA THR A 152 7.67 15.85 -5.62
C THR A 152 8.67 16.86 -5.05
N ASP A 153 8.19 17.92 -4.39
CA ASP A 153 9.08 18.91 -3.78
C ASP A 153 9.93 18.31 -2.65
N ILE A 154 9.38 17.34 -1.91
CA ILE A 154 10.11 16.57 -0.90
C ILE A 154 11.12 15.61 -1.56
N LEU A 155 10.74 14.90 -2.63
CA LEU A 155 11.60 13.96 -3.36
C LEU A 155 12.91 14.61 -3.83
N PHE A 156 12.80 15.83 -4.36
CA PHE A 156 13.93 16.59 -4.88
C PHE A 156 14.58 17.52 -3.84
N GLY A 157 14.19 17.44 -2.57
CA GLY A 157 14.75 18.27 -1.49
C GLY A 157 14.56 19.78 -1.70
N ARG A 158 13.49 20.19 -2.40
CA ARG A 158 13.19 21.59 -2.75
C ARG A 158 12.63 22.38 -1.57
N VAL A 159 12.09 21.67 -0.58
CA VAL A 159 11.57 22.24 0.67
C VAL A 159 12.27 21.61 1.87
N LYS A 160 12.22 22.31 3.00
CA LYS A 160 12.69 21.77 4.28
C LYS A 160 11.64 20.82 4.84
N GLY A 161 12.09 19.83 5.61
CA GLY A 161 11.18 18.99 6.39
C GLY A 161 10.49 19.80 7.49
N GLN A 162 9.51 19.18 8.15
CA GLN A 162 8.67 19.80 9.17
C GLN A 162 9.45 20.39 10.36
N HIS A 163 10.64 19.87 10.64
CA HIS A 163 11.54 20.35 11.69
C HIS A 163 12.67 21.26 11.16
N GLY A 164 12.52 21.78 9.95
CA GLY A 164 13.48 22.70 9.33
C GLY A 164 14.73 22.02 8.77
N GLN A 165 14.81 20.68 8.81
CA GLN A 165 15.93 19.91 8.29
C GLN A 165 15.98 19.95 6.76
N LYS A 166 17.18 20.00 6.20
CA LYS A 166 17.39 19.90 4.75
C LYS A 166 17.24 18.44 4.33
N LEU A 167 16.36 18.19 3.38
CA LEU A 167 16.15 16.86 2.82
C LEU A 167 17.09 16.61 1.64
N PRO A 168 17.59 15.37 1.45
CA PRO A 168 18.42 15.04 0.30
C PRO A 168 17.59 15.00 -0.99
N ASP A 169 18.20 15.37 -2.12
CA ASP A 169 17.64 15.06 -3.44
C ASP A 169 17.83 13.56 -3.72
N VAL A 170 16.72 12.83 -3.78
CA VAL A 170 16.70 11.39 -4.07
C VAL A 170 16.07 11.08 -5.44
N GLY A 171 15.74 12.10 -6.24
CA GLY A 171 15.13 11.93 -7.56
C GLY A 171 16.00 11.18 -8.57
N ARG A 172 17.32 11.09 -8.33
CA ARG A 172 18.22 10.23 -9.12
C ARG A 172 18.23 8.76 -8.70
N LYS A 173 17.76 8.45 -7.49
CA LYS A 173 17.70 7.07 -6.95
C LYS A 173 16.38 6.38 -7.24
N VAL A 174 15.32 7.15 -7.47
CA VAL A 174 13.97 6.68 -7.76
C VAL A 174 13.61 7.12 -9.17
N GLN A 175 13.49 6.18 -10.12
CA GLN A 175 13.24 6.53 -11.53
C GLN A 175 11.85 7.11 -11.75
N GLN A 176 10.84 6.62 -11.01
CA GLN A 176 9.51 7.21 -10.99
C GLN A 176 8.93 7.19 -9.57
N MET A 177 8.22 8.25 -9.21
CA MET A 177 7.46 8.37 -7.97
C MET A 177 6.02 8.81 -8.29
N PRO A 178 5.16 7.95 -8.85
CA PRO A 178 3.77 8.33 -9.04
C PRO A 178 3.09 8.60 -7.69
N VAL A 179 2.27 9.64 -7.66
CA VAL A 179 1.28 9.84 -6.59
C VAL A 179 -0.09 9.47 -7.14
N VAL A 180 -0.76 8.54 -6.45
CA VAL A 180 -2.07 8.01 -6.84
C VAL A 180 -3.11 8.49 -5.86
N MET A 181 -4.22 9.06 -6.34
CA MET A 181 -5.39 9.27 -5.48
C MET A 181 -6.34 8.08 -5.64
N ILE A 182 -6.73 7.47 -4.52
CA ILE A 182 -7.68 6.36 -4.45
C ILE A 182 -8.96 6.78 -3.72
N PRO A 183 -10.14 6.27 -4.14
CA PRO A 183 -11.44 6.62 -3.59
C PRO A 183 -11.74 5.86 -2.28
N VAL A 184 -10.75 5.76 -1.39
CA VAL A 184 -10.85 4.96 -0.17
C VAL A 184 -10.75 5.87 1.05
N ASP A 185 -11.70 5.69 1.97
CA ASP A 185 -11.73 6.30 3.29
C ASP A 185 -11.64 5.21 4.37
N PHE A 186 -10.51 5.16 5.07
CA PHE A 186 -10.16 4.12 6.04
C PHE A 186 -10.74 4.36 7.44
N ASP A 187 -10.99 5.62 7.79
CA ASP A 187 -11.31 6.02 9.16
C ASP A 187 -12.81 6.19 9.36
N ARG A 188 -13.59 5.26 8.81
CA ARG A 188 -15.04 5.23 8.92
C ARG A 188 -15.49 4.03 9.75
N ASP A 189 -16.14 4.31 10.86
CA ASP A 189 -16.89 3.30 11.61
C ASP A 189 -18.28 3.06 10.97
N GLU A 190 -19.01 2.09 11.52
CA GLU A 190 -20.35 1.70 11.05
C GLU A 190 -21.39 2.83 11.15
N THR A 191 -21.12 3.87 11.95
CA THR A 191 -22.02 5.03 12.12
C THR A 191 -21.84 6.09 11.04
N MET A 192 -20.77 5.98 10.23
CA MET A 192 -20.44 6.88 9.12
C MET A 192 -20.66 6.21 7.74
N PRO A 193 -21.92 6.06 7.29
CA PRO A 193 -22.24 5.29 6.09
C PRO A 193 -21.67 5.90 4.81
N ASN A 194 -21.50 7.23 4.79
CA ASN A 194 -21.07 7.96 3.60
C ASN A 194 -19.54 8.15 3.56
N SER A 195 -18.96 7.93 2.38
CA SER A 195 -17.54 8.13 2.12
C SER A 195 -17.31 9.47 1.40
N PHE A 196 -16.42 10.32 1.92
CA PHE A 196 -16.15 11.64 1.33
C PHE A 196 -14.66 11.93 1.13
N LYS A 197 -13.78 11.23 1.85
CA LYS A 197 -12.35 11.44 1.74
C LYS A 197 -11.74 10.52 0.69
N HIS A 198 -10.55 10.92 0.27
CA HIS A 198 -9.72 10.13 -0.64
C HIS A 198 -8.41 9.84 0.07
N SER A 199 -7.78 8.73 -0.25
CA SER A 199 -6.44 8.39 0.22
C SER A 199 -5.43 8.57 -0.91
N PHE A 200 -4.16 8.74 -0.55
CA PHE A 200 -3.07 8.92 -1.53
C PHE A 200 -2.04 7.82 -1.40
N VAL A 201 -1.52 7.31 -2.52
CA VAL A 201 -0.49 6.28 -2.54
C VAL A 201 0.79 6.87 -3.11
N LEU A 202 1.88 6.78 -2.35
CA LEU A 202 3.24 7.03 -2.78
C LEU A 202 3.78 5.77 -3.45
N ARG A 203 4.30 5.91 -4.67
CA ARG A 203 4.81 4.78 -5.46
C ARG A 203 6.28 4.97 -5.86
N PRO A 204 7.25 4.91 -4.92
CA PRO A 204 8.65 4.97 -5.30
C PRO A 204 9.05 3.69 -6.04
N PHE A 205 9.37 3.82 -7.32
CA PHE A 205 9.69 2.69 -8.18
C PHE A 205 11.10 2.81 -8.75
N ILE A 206 11.85 1.70 -8.64
CA ILE A 206 13.23 1.61 -9.09
C ILE A 206 13.32 0.60 -10.22
N THR A 207 13.85 1.01 -11.36
CA THR A 207 13.96 0.19 -12.57
C THR A 207 15.06 0.69 -13.50
N SER A 208 15.63 -0.20 -14.29
CA SER A 208 16.58 0.12 -15.37
C SER A 208 15.94 0.16 -16.76
N ASP A 209 14.83 -0.55 -16.97
CA ASP A 209 14.25 -0.80 -18.30
C ASP A 209 12.72 -0.69 -18.36
N PHE A 210 12.08 -0.38 -17.23
CA PHE A 210 10.62 -0.37 -17.05
C PHE A 210 9.90 -1.68 -17.37
N MET A 211 10.60 -2.77 -17.66
CA MET A 211 10.05 -4.12 -17.84
C MET A 211 9.92 -4.83 -16.50
N THR A 212 10.94 -4.70 -15.66
CA THR A 212 10.93 -5.17 -14.27
C THR A 212 11.32 -4.03 -13.34
N GLY A 213 11.01 -4.15 -12.05
CA GLY A 213 11.50 -3.17 -11.09
C GLY A 213 10.99 -3.43 -9.70
N ILE A 214 11.62 -2.77 -8.74
CA ILE A 214 11.34 -2.96 -7.32
C ILE A 214 10.66 -1.73 -6.74
N ALA A 215 9.79 -1.96 -5.76
CA ALA A 215 9.38 -0.90 -4.86
C ALA A 215 10.59 -0.44 -4.04
N ALA A 216 10.86 0.87 -3.98
CA ALA A 216 11.92 1.37 -3.12
C ALA A 216 11.57 1.10 -1.66
N VAL A 217 12.55 0.65 -0.87
CA VAL A 217 12.35 0.26 0.53
C VAL A 217 12.87 1.41 1.40
N PRO A 218 12.04 1.97 2.30
CA PRO A 218 12.50 2.99 3.25
C PRO A 218 13.68 2.48 4.09
N GLY A 219 14.69 3.34 4.28
CA GLY A 219 15.93 3.01 4.99
C GLY A 219 16.97 2.24 4.17
N VAL A 220 16.61 1.70 3.00
CA VAL A 220 17.54 0.99 2.10
C VAL A 220 17.78 1.80 0.84
N HIS A 221 16.72 2.08 0.09
CA HIS A 221 16.80 2.74 -1.21
C HIS A 221 16.52 4.24 -1.11
N ILE A 222 15.56 4.60 -0.26
CA ILE A 222 15.14 5.97 0.03
C ILE A 222 15.24 6.21 1.54
N PRO A 223 15.77 7.36 2.02
CA PRO A 223 15.78 7.67 3.44
C PRO A 223 14.35 7.62 4.00
N GLU A 224 14.19 6.94 5.14
CA GLU A 224 12.87 6.77 5.76
C GLU A 224 12.21 8.13 6.08
N GLN A 225 13.01 9.08 6.57
CA GLN A 225 12.54 10.45 6.82
C GLN A 225 11.92 11.10 5.58
N THR A 226 12.48 10.88 4.38
CA THR A 226 11.94 11.47 3.14
C THR A 226 10.52 11.00 2.89
N ILE A 227 10.22 9.72 3.15
CA ILE A 227 8.86 9.16 2.99
C ILE A 227 7.91 9.71 4.05
N PHE A 228 8.35 9.83 5.30
CA PHE A 228 7.53 10.45 6.36
C PHE A 228 7.19 11.91 6.06
N GLU A 229 8.15 12.68 5.54
CA GLU A 229 7.91 14.07 5.16
C GLU A 229 6.95 14.18 3.95
N MET A 230 6.98 13.23 3.01
CA MET A 230 5.99 13.16 1.92
C MET A 230 4.58 12.89 2.46
N GLU A 231 4.44 11.90 3.34
CA GLU A 231 3.16 11.58 3.98
C GLU A 231 2.58 12.81 4.68
N ALA A 232 3.41 13.44 5.50
CA ALA A 232 2.97 14.54 6.32
C ALA A 232 2.66 15.80 5.49
N ALA A 233 3.44 16.07 4.44
CA ALA A 233 3.18 17.16 3.49
C ALA A 233 1.85 16.94 2.72
N ILE A 234 1.56 15.71 2.28
CA ILE A 234 0.28 15.40 1.63
C ILE A 234 -0.87 15.65 2.61
N ARG A 235 -0.79 15.14 3.84
CA ARG A 235 -1.86 15.32 4.84
C ARG A 235 -2.14 16.79 5.18
N GLN A 236 -1.10 17.62 5.15
CA GLN A 236 -1.24 19.06 5.40
C GLN A 236 -1.83 19.82 4.21
N CYS A 237 -1.52 19.39 2.97
CA CYS A 237 -1.92 20.14 1.78
C CYS A 237 -3.32 19.77 1.26
N VAL A 238 -3.86 18.59 1.59
CA VAL A 238 -5.18 18.11 1.13
C VAL A 238 -5.98 17.43 2.24
N ASN A 239 -7.31 17.57 2.20
CA ASN A 239 -8.20 16.77 3.06
C ASN A 239 -8.19 15.31 2.59
N THR A 240 -7.38 14.49 3.24
CA THR A 240 -7.20 13.06 2.95
C THR A 240 -7.64 12.19 4.12
N SER A 241 -8.00 10.94 3.82
CA SER A 241 -8.20 9.90 4.83
C SER A 241 -6.83 9.39 5.30
N ARG A 242 -6.15 8.59 4.47
CA ARG A 242 -4.80 8.10 4.75
C ARG A 242 -3.85 8.31 3.58
N VAL A 243 -2.55 8.27 3.88
CA VAL A 243 -1.50 8.12 2.87
C VAL A 243 -0.97 6.70 2.97
N LEU A 244 -0.60 6.13 1.83
CA LEU A 244 -0.10 4.79 1.68
C LEU A 244 1.24 4.78 0.96
N LEU A 245 2.00 3.70 1.14
CA LEU A 245 3.21 3.38 0.40
C LEU A 245 3.01 2.08 -0.37
N ASP A 246 3.10 2.09 -1.70
CA ASP A 246 3.04 0.86 -2.50
C ASP A 246 4.36 0.08 -2.37
N MET A 247 4.26 -1.14 -1.87
CA MET A 247 5.39 -2.04 -1.62
C MET A 247 5.54 -3.13 -2.70
N THR A 248 4.72 -3.09 -3.74
CA THR A 248 4.65 -4.13 -4.77
C THR A 248 5.77 -3.96 -5.80
N SER A 249 6.44 -5.03 -6.21
CA SER A 249 7.38 -4.98 -7.34
C SER A 249 6.67 -5.25 -8.68
N LYS A 250 7.36 -5.03 -9.80
CA LYS A 250 6.90 -5.41 -11.14
C LYS A 250 7.70 -6.64 -11.63
N PRO A 251 7.05 -7.78 -11.90
CA PRO A 251 5.65 -8.15 -11.59
C PRO A 251 5.41 -8.40 -10.07
N PRO A 252 4.15 -8.48 -9.57
CA PRO A 252 2.88 -8.47 -10.32
C PRO A 252 2.28 -7.09 -10.55
N GLY A 253 2.78 -6.06 -9.87
CA GLY A 253 2.33 -4.70 -10.08
C GLY A 253 2.89 -4.12 -11.39
N THR A 254 2.47 -2.91 -11.71
CA THR A 254 3.12 -2.04 -12.70
C THR A 254 3.66 -0.78 -12.03
N THR A 255 4.37 0.07 -12.78
CA THR A 255 4.77 1.39 -12.26
C THR A 255 3.54 2.22 -11.89
N GLU A 256 2.62 2.34 -12.84
CA GLU A 256 1.37 3.08 -12.71
C GLU A 256 0.28 2.19 -12.07
N TRP A 257 -0.72 2.78 -11.39
CA TRP A 257 -1.90 2.09 -10.81
C TRP A 257 -3.13 2.16 -11.70
N GLU A 258 -3.21 3.21 -12.53
CA GLU A 258 -4.02 3.44 -13.75
C GLU A 258 -3.96 4.91 -14.17
#